data_AF-A0A2S6Q382-F1
#
_entry.id   AF-A0A2S6Q382-F1
#
_cell.length_a   1.000
_cell.length_b   1.000
_cell.length_c   1.000
_cell.angle_alpha   90.00
_cell.angle_beta   90.00
_cell.angle_gamma   90.00
#
_symmetry.space_group_name_H-M   'P 1'
#
loop_
_entity.id
_entity.type
_entity.pdbx_description
1 polymer ?
#
loop_
_entity_poly.entity_id
_entity_poly.type
_entity_poly.pdbx_seq_one_letter_code
_entity_poly.pdbx_strand_id
1 'polypeptide(L)' 'MRIIGGEFRNRRLLAPKGQDVRPTGERVREAIFNIIYSQM' A
#
# COMPACT_ATOMS: atom_id res chain seq x y z
N MET A 1 -7.39 2.45 3.70
CA MET A 1 -6.02 1.99 3.38
C MET A 1 -5.05 2.47 4.46
N ARG A 2 -3.82 1.93 4.56
CA ARG A 2 -2.73 2.51 5.38
C ARG A 2 -1.40 2.49 4.64
N ILE A 3 -0.50 3.40 5.00
CA ILE A 3 0.89 3.42 4.51
C ILE A 3 1.68 2.30 5.21
N ILE A 4 2.39 1.47 4.45
CA ILE A 4 3.03 0.22 4.92
C ILE A 4 4.49 0.39 5.38
N GLY A 5 5.18 1.46 4.96
CA GLY A 5 6.60 1.70 5.28
C GLY A 5 7.02 3.17 5.06
N GLY A 6 8.30 3.44 5.27
CA GLY A 6 8.87 4.79 5.17
C GLY A 6 8.48 5.73 6.32
N GLU A 7 8.73 7.02 6.15
CA GLU A 7 8.51 8.08 7.15
C GLU A 7 7.07 8.12 7.68
N PHE A 8 6.09 7.83 6.83
CA PHE A 8 4.66 7.92 7.17
C PHE A 8 4.01 6.56 7.49
N ARG A 9 4.80 5.55 7.88
CA ARG A 9 4.29 4.22 8.22
C ARG A 9 3.12 4.29 9.21
N ASN A 10 2.11 3.44 9.02
CA ASN A 10 0.88 3.35 9.81
C ASN A 10 -0.10 4.52 9.68
N ARG A 11 0.19 5.54 8.88
CA ARG A 11 -0.80 6.58 8.56
C ARG A 11 -1.98 5.99 7.80
N ARG A 12 -3.20 6.25 8.29
CA ARG A 12 -4.45 5.83 7.64
C ARG A 12 -4.77 6.76 6.47
N LEU A 13 -5.24 6.18 5.38
CA LEU A 13 -5.72 6.87 4.18
C LEU A 13 -7.20 6.57 3.99
N LEU A 14 -7.96 7.62 3.70
CA LEU A 14 -9.35 7.51 3.28
C LEU A 14 -9.39 6.76 1.94
N ALA A 15 -10.26 5.77 1.86
CA ALA A 15 -10.54 5.06 0.62
C ALA A 15 -12.02 5.28 0.27
N PRO A 16 -12.35 5.30 -1.03
CA PRO A 16 -13.74 5.26 -1.46
C PRO A 16 -14.49 4.12 -0.76
N LYS A 17 -15.74 4.39 -0.38
CA LYS A 17 -16.62 3.36 0.19
C LYS A 17 -17.12 2.45 -0.94
N GLY A 18 -17.54 1.25 -0.60
CA GLY A 18 -18.11 0.31 -1.56
C GLY A 18 -17.05 -0.50 -2.31
N GLN A 19 -17.46 -1.08 -3.44
CA GLN A 19 -16.65 -2.01 -4.24
C GLN A 19 -16.34 -1.47 -5.64
N ASP A 20 -16.64 -0.20 -5.89
CA ASP A 20 -16.44 0.46 -7.18
C ASP A 20 -14.94 0.61 -7.54
N VAL A 21 -14.07 0.47 -6.53
CA VAL A 21 -12.62 0.50 -6.70
C VAL A 21 -12.04 -0.84 -6.27
N ARG A 22 -11.32 -1.50 -7.18
CA ARG A 22 -10.61 -2.74 -6.86
C ARG A 22 -9.64 -2.51 -5.70
N PRO A 23 -9.77 -3.24 -4.58
CA PRO A 23 -8.83 -3.10 -3.48
C PRO A 23 -7.46 -3.65 -3.89
N THR A 24 -6.39 -3.03 -3.38
CA THR A 24 -5.04 -3.59 -3.47
C THR A 24 -4.63 -4.07 -2.09
N GLY A 25 -4.35 -5.38 -1.98
CA GLY A 25 -3.97 -6.01 -0.72
C GLY A 25 -2.66 -5.47 -0.16
N GLU A 26 -2.50 -5.52 1.16
CA GLU A 26 -1.28 -5.08 1.84
C GLU A 26 -0.04 -5.81 1.35
N ARG A 27 -0.13 -7.14 1.23
CA ARG A 27 0.97 -7.99 0.75
C ARG A 27 1.38 -7.69 -0.69
N VAL A 28 0.44 -7.32 -1.55
CA VAL A 28 0.73 -6.93 -2.94
C VAL A 28 1.51 -5.62 -2.97
N ARG A 29 1.12 -4.64 -2.15
CA ARG A 29 1.86 -3.38 -2.05
C ARG A 29 3.26 -3.61 -1.51
N GLU A 30 3.40 -4.40 -0.45
CA GLU A 30 4.69 -4.74 0.14
C GLU A 30 5.61 -5.43 -0.88
N ALA A 31 5.10 -6.43 -1.61
CA ALA A 31 5.86 -7.10 -2.65
C ALA A 31 6.37 -6.14 -3.73
N ILE A 32 5.52 -5.23 -4.22
CA ILE A 32 5.91 -4.22 -5.23
C ILE A 32 7.04 -3.33 -4.70
N PHE A 33 6.91 -2.80 -3.48
CA PHE A 33 7.96 -1.95 -2.91
C PHE A 33 9.26 -2.70 -2.64
N ASN A 34 9.19 -3.97 -2.22
CA ASN A 34 10.38 -4.82 -2.06
C ASN A 34 11.09 -5.05 -3.40
N ILE A 35 10.32 -5.30 -4.48
CA ILE A 35 10.88 -5.45 -5.83
C ILE A 35 11.59 -4.16 -6.26
N ILE A 36 10.94 -3.01 -6.11
CA ILE A 36 11.52 -1.71 -6.48
C ILE A 36 12.78 -1.42 -5.67
N TYR A 37 12.76 -1.68 -4.37
CA TYR A 37 13.91 -1.48 -3.49
C TYR A 37 15.08 -2.39 -3.85
N SER A 38 14.81 -3.65 -4.21
CA SER A 38 15.85 -4.62 -4.59
C SER A 38 16.56 -4.31 -5.92
N GLN A 39 16.05 -3.37 -6.73
CA GLN A 39 16.65 -2.96 -8.00
C GLN A 39 17.55 -1.71 -7.86
N MET A 40 17.63 -1.12 -6.67
CA MET A 40 18.60 -0.08 -6.29
C MET A 40 19.83 -0.71 -5.64
#